data_AF-A0A5J9W5X1-F1
#
_entry.id   AF-A0A5J9W5X1-F1
#
_cell.length_a   1.000
_cell.length_b   1.000
_cell.length_c   1.000
_cell.angle_alpha   90.00
_cell.angle_beta   90.00
_cell.angle_gamma   90.00
#
_symmetry.space_group_name_H-M   'P 1'
#
loop_
_entity.id
_entity.type
_entity.pdbx_description
1 polymer ?
#
loop_
_entity_poly.entity_id
_entity_poly.type
_entity_poly.pdbx_seq_one_letter_code
_entity_poly.pdbx_strand_id
1 'polypeptide(L)'
;TYKTDRFILFGNRFDSAIPASLASCSSLWRVRLESNRLSGKLPAGFGKISNLTYLDLSGNQLTGCVPADLLTSQSLEYLNISGNPVGGALPTAAWQAPKLQVFAASECALEGEVPAFVAAGCANLYRLEFAGNELTGRIPDDIGKCKRLVSLRLQHNRISGKIPAELAALPSITEVDLSWNALNGTVPPGFANCTTLETFDVSFNHLVSPSSWSPAGGSGRHTAAMWVAATTVAFAGPGWWCSRPRLAGCSGGTTARVRRLVAAASAAMQHAPTWRMTAFQKLSFTTDDVARCVEGSDGIVGAGSSGTVYRAQMPSGEVIAVKKLWRTRTDTSVVAEVEMLGHLRHRNIVRLLGWCTNGGGETATTLLLYEYMPNGSLDDLLHGGTGNTKLLGWDARHRIAVGVAQGVSYLHHDCRPPVAHRDLKPSNILLDADMEPRVADFGVAKALRVAAPMSAVAGSCGYIAPEYTYTLQVDEKSDVYSFGVVLLELLTGRRPVEPEYGEGSSIVDWVRRKVAGGGEGGLRDVMAAGWADQTGEARDEMVLTLRVALLCTSRSPQERPSMRDVVSMLQEAKRDRKPAAAKKETHKTN
;
A
#
# COMPACT_ATOMS: atom_id res chain seq x y z
N THR A 1 16.77 -12.78 -40.10
CA THR A 1 16.58 -13.62 -38.90
C THR A 1 16.27 -12.72 -37.74
N TYR A 2 15.00 -12.60 -37.34
CA TYR A 2 14.60 -11.76 -36.21
C TYR A 2 15.10 -12.42 -34.92
N LYS A 3 15.99 -11.75 -34.20
CA LYS A 3 16.47 -12.19 -32.89
C LYS A 3 15.39 -11.85 -31.87
N THR A 4 14.60 -12.84 -31.45
CA THR A 4 13.62 -12.63 -30.39
C THR A 4 14.39 -12.62 -29.07
N ASP A 5 14.71 -11.42 -28.61
CA ASP A 5 15.47 -11.21 -27.38
C ASP A 5 14.53 -11.14 -26.16
N ARG A 6 13.28 -10.69 -26.37
CA ARG A 6 12.21 -10.60 -25.37
C ARG A 6 10.96 -11.29 -25.88
N PHE A 7 10.32 -12.10 -25.04
CA PHE A 7 9.04 -12.71 -25.33
C PHE A 7 8.02 -12.31 -24.27
N ILE A 8 7.02 -11.52 -24.65
CA ILE A 8 6.07 -10.87 -23.74
C ILE A 8 4.65 -11.16 -24.25
N LEU A 9 3.85 -11.89 -23.45
CA LEU A 9 2.46 -12.28 -23.76
C LEU A 9 1.50 -12.16 -22.56
N PHE A 10 1.94 -11.56 -21.47
CA PHE A 10 1.16 -11.54 -20.22
C PHE A 10 -0.19 -10.83 -20.32
N GLY A 11 -1.13 -11.20 -19.44
CA GLY A 11 -2.43 -10.52 -19.30
C GLY A 11 -3.39 -10.77 -20.46
N ASN A 12 -3.36 -11.95 -21.06
CA ASN A 12 -4.22 -12.33 -22.18
C ASN A 12 -5.03 -13.60 -21.84
N ARG A 13 -5.65 -14.22 -22.84
CA ARG A 13 -6.47 -15.44 -22.70
C ARG A 13 -5.88 -16.64 -23.47
N PHE A 14 -4.56 -16.67 -23.70
CA PHE A 14 -3.91 -17.79 -24.40
C PHE A 14 -4.08 -19.07 -23.59
N ASP A 15 -4.56 -20.14 -24.22
CA ASP A 15 -4.96 -21.40 -23.58
C ASP A 15 -4.17 -22.63 -24.05
N SER A 16 -3.22 -22.44 -24.97
CA SER A 16 -2.36 -23.48 -25.50
C SER A 16 -1.12 -23.72 -24.62
N ALA A 17 -0.43 -24.83 -24.88
CA ALA A 17 0.80 -25.15 -24.17
C ALA A 17 1.97 -24.25 -24.60
N ILE A 18 2.90 -24.00 -23.67
CA ILE A 18 4.16 -23.31 -23.99
C ILE A 18 4.96 -24.18 -24.96
N PRO A 19 5.26 -23.72 -26.20
CA PRO A 19 6.00 -24.53 -27.15
C PRO A 19 7.41 -24.82 -26.64
N ALA A 20 7.84 -26.09 -26.69
CA ALA A 20 9.20 -26.48 -26.28
C ALA A 20 10.31 -25.78 -27.10
N SER A 21 9.99 -25.33 -28.32
CA SER A 21 10.89 -24.52 -29.14
C SER A 21 11.23 -23.17 -28.49
N LEU A 22 10.34 -22.61 -27.67
CA LEU A 22 10.61 -21.38 -26.93
C LEU A 22 11.73 -21.59 -25.91
N ALA A 23 11.74 -22.73 -25.22
CA ALA A 23 12.81 -23.13 -24.29
C ALA A 23 14.14 -23.48 -24.99
N SER A 24 14.14 -23.58 -26.32
CA SER A 24 15.34 -23.78 -27.14
C SER A 24 15.90 -22.48 -27.74
N CYS A 25 15.24 -21.34 -27.52
CA CYS A 25 15.61 -20.07 -28.13
C CYS A 25 16.74 -19.38 -27.37
N SER A 26 17.98 -19.57 -27.83
CA SER A 26 19.20 -19.08 -27.15
C SER A 26 19.35 -17.55 -27.10
N SER A 27 18.57 -16.80 -27.87
CA SER A 27 18.57 -15.33 -27.84
C SER A 27 17.74 -14.73 -26.70
N LEU A 28 16.85 -15.51 -26.08
CA LEU A 28 15.95 -14.99 -25.05
C LEU A 28 16.72 -14.52 -23.82
N TRP A 29 16.44 -13.29 -23.38
CA TRP A 29 16.90 -12.78 -22.09
C TRP A 29 15.77 -12.52 -21.10
N ARG A 30 14.53 -12.33 -21.58
CA ARG A 30 13.33 -12.14 -20.75
C ARG A 30 12.09 -12.79 -21.36
N VAL A 31 11.39 -13.57 -20.55
CA VAL A 31 10.13 -14.24 -20.88
C VAL A 31 9.06 -13.86 -19.85
N ARG A 32 7.94 -13.32 -20.31
CA ARG A 32 6.79 -12.87 -19.50
C ARG A 32 5.50 -13.44 -20.08
N LEU A 33 4.97 -14.50 -19.46
CA LEU A 33 3.78 -15.23 -19.89
C LEU A 33 2.67 -15.20 -18.84
N GLU A 34 2.81 -14.36 -17.81
CA GLU A 34 1.95 -14.36 -16.64
C GLU A 34 0.49 -13.97 -16.95
N SER A 35 -0.44 -14.40 -16.08
CA SER A 35 -1.86 -14.07 -16.19
C SER A 35 -2.47 -14.44 -17.55
N ASN A 36 -2.44 -15.73 -17.88
CA ASN A 36 -3.02 -16.32 -19.08
C ASN A 36 -3.80 -17.61 -18.71
N ARG A 37 -4.13 -18.46 -19.69
CA ARG A 37 -4.72 -19.79 -19.50
C ARG A 37 -3.80 -20.90 -20.01
N LEU A 38 -2.49 -20.63 -20.11
CA LEU A 38 -1.53 -21.54 -20.74
C LEU A 38 -1.53 -22.88 -20.01
N SER A 39 -1.65 -23.96 -20.77
CA SER A 39 -1.85 -25.31 -20.24
C SER A 39 -0.64 -26.22 -20.54
N GLY A 40 -0.73 -27.50 -20.19
CA GLY A 40 0.36 -28.46 -20.42
C GLY A 40 1.48 -28.36 -19.39
N LYS A 41 2.60 -29.02 -19.66
CA LYS A 41 3.70 -29.15 -18.69
C LYS A 41 4.65 -27.95 -18.70
N LEU A 42 5.23 -27.63 -17.54
CA LEU A 42 6.34 -26.67 -17.45
C LEU A 42 7.53 -27.16 -18.32
N PRO A 43 7.93 -26.44 -19.40
CA PRO A 43 8.95 -26.95 -20.31
C PRO A 43 10.34 -26.93 -19.66
N ALA A 44 11.07 -28.05 -19.75
CA ALA A 44 12.50 -28.08 -19.48
C ALA A 44 13.26 -27.36 -20.62
N GLY A 45 14.40 -26.74 -20.30
CA GLY A 45 15.29 -26.10 -21.26
C GLY A 45 15.54 -24.62 -20.97
N PHE A 46 14.58 -23.91 -20.37
CA PHE A 46 14.73 -22.50 -20.02
C PHE A 46 15.94 -22.23 -19.13
N GLY A 47 16.26 -23.15 -18.21
CA GLY A 47 17.41 -23.00 -17.32
C GLY A 47 18.75 -23.10 -18.03
N LYS A 48 18.78 -23.70 -19.24
CA LYS A 48 19.98 -23.84 -20.09
C LYS A 48 20.25 -22.62 -20.95
N ILE A 49 19.31 -21.67 -21.03
CA ILE A 49 19.47 -20.46 -21.85
C ILE A 49 20.39 -19.48 -21.11
N SER A 50 21.63 -19.34 -21.61
CA SER A 50 22.69 -18.55 -20.95
C SER A 50 22.39 -17.05 -20.82
N ASN A 51 21.47 -16.51 -21.61
CA ASN A 51 21.08 -15.10 -21.55
C ASN A 51 19.79 -14.86 -20.75
N LEU A 52 19.03 -15.89 -20.40
CA LEU A 52 17.74 -15.74 -19.73
C LEU A 52 17.92 -15.34 -18.27
N THR A 53 17.52 -14.11 -17.94
CA THR A 53 17.62 -13.55 -16.59
C THR A 53 16.26 -13.46 -15.89
N TYR A 54 15.17 -13.35 -16.66
CA TYR A 54 13.83 -13.13 -16.13
C TYR A 54 12.82 -14.09 -16.77
N LEU A 55 12.19 -14.93 -15.96
CA LEU A 55 11.15 -15.86 -16.36
C LEU A 55 9.94 -15.75 -15.43
N ASP A 56 8.83 -15.24 -15.96
CA ASP A 56 7.54 -15.18 -15.25
C ASP A 56 6.48 -15.95 -16.02
N LEU A 57 5.94 -16.97 -15.37
CA LEU A 57 4.95 -17.93 -15.87
C LEU A 57 3.70 -17.96 -14.97
N SER A 58 3.61 -17.05 -14.01
CA SER A 58 2.61 -17.08 -12.95
C SER A 58 1.17 -16.91 -13.43
N GLY A 59 0.18 -17.43 -12.69
CA GLY A 59 -1.24 -17.29 -13.01
C GLY A 59 -1.62 -17.93 -14.35
N ASN A 60 -1.32 -19.22 -14.49
CA ASN A 60 -1.63 -20.04 -15.67
C ASN A 60 -2.18 -21.41 -15.23
N GLN A 61 -2.31 -22.36 -16.16
CA GLN A 61 -2.78 -23.74 -15.91
C GLN A 61 -1.65 -24.75 -16.16
N LEU A 62 -0.41 -24.37 -15.86
CA LEU A 62 0.76 -25.22 -16.10
C LEU A 62 0.83 -26.34 -15.06
N THR A 63 1.15 -27.55 -15.53
CA THR A 63 1.16 -28.80 -14.75
C THR A 63 2.52 -29.49 -14.78
N GLY A 64 2.65 -30.60 -14.07
CA GLY A 64 3.90 -31.38 -14.01
C GLY A 64 4.95 -30.72 -13.12
N CYS A 65 6.07 -31.37 -12.82
CA CYS A 65 7.02 -30.89 -11.81
C CYS A 65 7.88 -29.69 -12.26
N VAL A 66 8.48 -29.00 -11.29
CA VAL A 66 9.52 -27.97 -11.53
C VAL A 66 10.76 -28.63 -12.15
N PRO A 67 11.15 -28.28 -13.39
CA PRO A 67 12.36 -28.80 -14.02
C PRO A 67 13.63 -28.39 -13.28
N ALA A 68 14.54 -29.35 -13.06
CA ALA A 68 15.79 -29.12 -12.34
C ALA A 68 16.72 -28.09 -13.02
N ASP A 69 16.61 -27.89 -14.33
CA ASP A 69 17.44 -26.92 -15.05
C ASP A 69 17.12 -25.47 -14.63
N LEU A 70 15.86 -25.14 -14.28
CA LEU A 70 15.49 -23.81 -13.79
C LEU A 70 16.24 -23.45 -12.50
N LEU A 71 16.50 -24.47 -11.67
CA LEU A 71 17.09 -24.37 -10.36
C LEU A 71 18.60 -24.65 -10.32
N THR A 72 19.17 -24.97 -11.49
CA THR A 72 20.61 -25.09 -11.74
C THR A 72 21.11 -24.07 -12.78
N SER A 73 20.26 -23.10 -13.14
CA SER A 73 20.55 -22.09 -14.15
C SER A 73 21.68 -21.14 -13.74
N GLN A 74 22.61 -20.89 -14.67
CA GLN A 74 23.76 -20.01 -14.45
C GLN A 74 23.46 -18.53 -14.75
N SER A 75 22.27 -18.24 -15.26
CA SER A 75 21.86 -16.93 -15.77
C SER A 75 20.61 -16.37 -15.09
N LEU A 76 19.69 -17.24 -14.66
CA LEU A 76 18.38 -16.81 -14.16
C LEU A 76 18.52 -16.03 -12.84
N GLU A 77 17.89 -14.85 -12.81
CA GLU A 77 17.85 -13.96 -11.64
C GLU A 77 16.45 -13.93 -11.02
N TYR A 78 15.41 -13.98 -11.83
CA TYR A 78 14.01 -13.95 -11.42
C TYR A 78 13.24 -15.14 -12.01
N LEU A 79 12.64 -15.95 -11.12
CA LEU A 79 11.76 -17.05 -11.47
C LEU A 79 10.43 -16.92 -10.71
N ASN A 80 9.34 -16.79 -11.44
CA ASN A 80 7.99 -16.84 -10.86
C ASN A 80 7.13 -17.85 -11.62
N ILE A 81 6.63 -18.85 -10.90
CA ILE A 81 5.72 -19.89 -11.41
C ILE A 81 4.41 -19.94 -10.61
N SER A 82 4.20 -19.00 -9.69
CA SER A 82 3.09 -19.01 -8.73
C SER A 82 1.71 -19.11 -9.39
N GLY A 83 0.74 -19.72 -8.71
CA GLY A 83 -0.62 -19.87 -9.22
C GLY A 83 -0.70 -20.77 -10.46
N ASN A 84 0.00 -21.90 -10.42
CA ASN A 84 -0.03 -22.94 -11.47
C ASN A 84 -0.06 -24.32 -10.81
N PRO A 85 -0.91 -25.27 -11.23
CA PRO A 85 -1.00 -26.63 -10.66
C PRO A 85 0.16 -27.56 -11.08
N VAL A 86 1.41 -27.11 -10.88
CA VAL A 86 2.67 -27.80 -11.21
C VAL A 86 2.77 -29.10 -10.40
N GLY A 87 2.68 -28.99 -9.07
CA GLY A 87 2.77 -30.10 -8.16
C GLY A 87 4.15 -30.77 -8.09
N GLY A 88 4.20 -31.91 -7.39
CA GLY A 88 5.43 -32.68 -7.19
C GLY A 88 6.44 -31.98 -6.27
N ALA A 89 7.55 -32.68 -5.99
CA ALA A 89 8.60 -32.16 -5.13
C ALA A 89 9.56 -31.21 -5.85
N LEU A 90 10.08 -30.22 -5.11
CA LEU A 90 11.21 -29.43 -5.58
C LEU A 90 12.43 -30.35 -5.81
N PRO A 91 13.16 -30.22 -6.93
CA PRO A 91 14.35 -31.00 -7.19
C PRO A 91 15.36 -30.91 -6.05
N THR A 92 15.96 -32.02 -5.61
CA THR A 92 16.92 -32.02 -4.49
C THR A 92 18.19 -31.20 -4.78
N ALA A 93 18.51 -30.96 -6.06
CA ALA A 93 19.56 -30.06 -6.52
C ALA A 93 19.07 -28.60 -6.77
N ALA A 94 17.95 -28.19 -6.14
CA ALA A 94 17.23 -26.93 -6.39
C ALA A 94 18.04 -25.63 -6.18
N TRP A 95 19.21 -25.70 -5.57
CA TRP A 95 19.89 -24.53 -5.03
C TRP A 95 21.27 -24.30 -5.64
N GLN A 96 21.43 -24.66 -6.92
CA GLN A 96 22.66 -24.49 -7.69
C GLN A 96 22.56 -23.40 -8.77
N ALA A 97 21.64 -22.44 -8.60
CA ALA A 97 21.46 -21.29 -9.48
C ALA A 97 22.11 -20.02 -8.88
N PRO A 98 23.41 -19.76 -9.10
CA PRO A 98 24.18 -18.75 -8.36
C PRO A 98 23.71 -17.32 -8.52
N LYS A 99 22.97 -17.00 -9.58
CA LYS A 99 22.43 -15.65 -9.84
C LYS A 99 21.00 -15.48 -9.37
N LEU A 100 20.32 -16.55 -8.94
CA LEU A 100 18.92 -16.50 -8.61
C LEU A 100 18.71 -15.62 -7.38
N GLN A 101 17.85 -14.62 -7.54
CA GLN A 101 17.55 -13.59 -6.55
C GLN A 101 16.14 -13.74 -5.99
N VAL A 102 15.19 -14.06 -6.87
CA VAL A 102 13.77 -14.27 -6.52
C VAL A 102 13.32 -15.62 -7.05
N PHE A 103 12.75 -16.43 -6.15
CA PHE A 103 12.00 -17.61 -6.54
C PHE A 103 10.62 -17.59 -5.88
N ALA A 104 9.59 -17.41 -6.71
CA ALA A 104 8.20 -17.46 -6.33
C ALA A 104 7.50 -18.67 -6.96
N ALA A 105 6.93 -19.51 -6.11
CA ALA A 105 6.14 -20.69 -6.49
C ALA A 105 5.00 -20.89 -5.48
N SER A 106 4.30 -19.81 -5.15
CA SER A 106 3.15 -19.86 -4.24
C SER A 106 1.94 -20.44 -4.96
N GLU A 107 1.08 -21.18 -4.25
CA GLU A 107 -0.14 -21.78 -4.81
C GLU A 107 0.16 -22.70 -6.02
N CYS A 108 1.18 -23.54 -5.89
CA CYS A 108 1.65 -24.44 -6.94
C CYS A 108 1.36 -25.93 -6.71
N ALA A 109 0.65 -26.26 -5.62
CA ALA A 109 0.45 -27.63 -5.15
C ALA A 109 1.76 -28.40 -4.91
N LEU A 110 2.87 -27.72 -4.63
CA LEU A 110 4.18 -28.35 -4.42
C LEU A 110 4.17 -29.26 -3.19
N GLU A 111 4.80 -30.41 -3.30
CA GLU A 111 4.89 -31.44 -2.26
C GLU A 111 6.34 -31.65 -1.79
N GLY A 112 6.56 -32.56 -0.86
CA GLY A 112 7.90 -32.92 -0.37
C GLY A 112 8.49 -31.86 0.55
N GLU A 113 9.80 -31.92 0.76
CA GLU A 113 10.51 -31.01 1.68
C GLU A 113 11.13 -29.82 0.93
N VAL A 114 11.38 -28.72 1.66
CA VAL A 114 12.24 -27.63 1.16
C VAL A 114 13.69 -28.16 1.05
N PRO A 115 14.29 -28.22 -0.15
CA PRO A 115 15.64 -28.78 -0.31
C PRO A 115 16.69 -27.97 0.46
N ALA A 116 17.78 -28.60 0.88
CA ALA A 116 18.84 -27.93 1.64
C ALA A 116 19.69 -26.99 0.76
N PHE A 117 20.03 -25.82 1.28
CA PHE A 117 20.72 -24.72 0.56
C PHE A 117 22.24 -24.97 0.37
N VAL A 118 22.67 -26.24 0.32
CA VAL A 118 24.05 -26.66 0.67
C VAL A 118 25.11 -26.18 -0.33
N ALA A 119 24.75 -25.87 -1.57
CA ALA A 119 25.66 -25.38 -2.59
C ALA A 119 25.75 -23.85 -2.59
N ALA A 120 26.90 -23.28 -2.97
CA ALA A 120 27.17 -21.84 -3.07
C ALA A 120 26.23 -21.04 -4.01
N GLY A 121 25.14 -21.65 -4.50
CA GLY A 121 24.18 -21.08 -5.44
C GLY A 121 23.16 -20.11 -4.84
N CYS A 122 22.90 -20.12 -3.53
CA CYS A 122 21.86 -19.25 -2.93
C CYS A 122 22.37 -17.92 -2.37
N ALA A 123 23.63 -17.54 -2.63
CA ALA A 123 24.22 -16.32 -2.09
C ALA A 123 23.48 -15.04 -2.52
N ASN A 124 22.79 -15.07 -3.66
CA ASN A 124 22.06 -13.94 -4.21
C ASN A 124 20.57 -13.95 -3.90
N LEU A 125 20.04 -15.05 -3.35
CA LEU A 125 18.62 -15.20 -3.07
C LEU A 125 18.22 -14.20 -1.98
N TYR A 126 17.35 -13.26 -2.33
CA TYR A 126 16.80 -12.28 -1.39
C TYR A 126 15.30 -12.47 -1.13
N ARG A 127 14.57 -13.18 -2.00
CA ARG A 127 13.14 -13.45 -1.82
C ARG A 127 12.78 -14.88 -2.18
N LEU A 128 12.13 -15.57 -1.25
CA LEU A 128 11.62 -16.92 -1.41
C LEU A 128 10.14 -16.97 -1.01
N GLU A 129 9.26 -17.33 -1.95
CA GLU A 129 7.80 -17.31 -1.77
C GLU A 129 7.14 -18.62 -2.19
N PHE A 130 6.86 -19.49 -1.20
CA PHE A 130 6.21 -20.79 -1.40
C PHE A 130 4.90 -20.92 -0.61
N ALA A 131 4.18 -19.81 -0.42
CA ALA A 131 2.93 -19.81 0.33
C ALA A 131 1.86 -20.69 -0.34
N GLY A 132 0.99 -21.33 0.45
CA GLY A 132 -0.16 -22.07 -0.09
C GLY A 132 0.21 -23.32 -0.90
N ASN A 133 1.16 -24.12 -0.41
CA ASN A 133 1.55 -25.39 -1.00
C ASN A 133 1.32 -26.56 -0.02
N GLU A 134 1.74 -27.76 -0.40
CA GLU A 134 1.66 -28.97 0.42
C GLU A 134 3.05 -29.40 0.93
N LEU A 135 3.95 -28.43 1.15
CA LEU A 135 5.32 -28.68 1.59
C LEU A 135 5.33 -29.23 3.02
N THR A 136 6.21 -30.20 3.25
CA THR A 136 6.38 -30.96 4.49
C THR A 136 7.85 -30.89 4.96
N GLY A 137 8.23 -31.69 5.95
CA GLY A 137 9.59 -31.70 6.48
C GLY A 137 9.88 -30.48 7.34
N ARG A 138 11.17 -30.15 7.49
CA ARG A 138 11.66 -29.01 8.29
C ARG A 138 12.21 -27.90 7.41
N ILE A 139 12.27 -26.68 7.95
CA ILE A 139 13.07 -25.60 7.34
C ILE A 139 14.55 -25.99 7.48
N PRO A 140 15.35 -26.05 6.39
CA PRO A 140 16.75 -26.43 6.47
C PRO A 140 17.59 -25.46 7.31
N ASP A 141 18.39 -25.98 8.24
CA ASP A 141 19.25 -25.18 9.13
C ASP A 141 20.28 -24.34 8.32
N ASP A 142 20.66 -24.79 7.13
CA ASP A 142 21.59 -24.09 6.26
C ASP A 142 20.99 -22.90 5.49
N ILE A 143 19.73 -22.53 5.75
CA ILE A 143 19.12 -21.26 5.34
C ILE A 143 19.95 -20.05 5.79
N GLY A 144 20.72 -20.19 6.88
CA GLY A 144 21.69 -19.20 7.34
C GLY A 144 22.77 -18.83 6.32
N LYS A 145 22.96 -19.61 5.24
CA LYS A 145 23.88 -19.30 4.13
C LYS A 145 23.30 -18.27 3.15
N CYS A 146 21.99 -18.10 3.10
CA CYS A 146 21.30 -17.12 2.26
C CYS A 146 21.44 -15.71 2.85
N LYS A 147 22.67 -15.17 2.90
CA LYS A 147 22.98 -13.91 3.60
C LYS A 147 22.24 -12.68 3.05
N ARG A 148 21.74 -12.76 1.81
CA ARG A 148 20.94 -11.71 1.18
C ARG A 148 19.43 -11.89 1.37
N LEU A 149 18.98 -12.94 2.05
CA LEU A 149 17.57 -13.21 2.24
C LEU A 149 16.90 -12.07 3.03
N VAL A 150 15.92 -11.44 2.39
CA VAL A 150 15.11 -10.34 2.91
C VAL A 150 13.71 -10.86 3.27
N SER A 151 13.13 -11.70 2.41
CA SER A 151 11.77 -12.21 2.56
C SER A 151 11.72 -13.72 2.44
N LEU A 152 11.17 -14.37 3.46
CA LEU A 152 10.85 -15.80 3.48
C LEU A 152 9.36 -15.99 3.78
N ARG A 153 8.61 -16.44 2.77
CA ARG A 153 7.17 -16.73 2.88
C ARG A 153 6.91 -18.21 2.64
N LEU A 154 6.55 -18.93 3.70
CA LEU A 154 6.26 -20.37 3.71
C LEU A 154 4.89 -20.67 4.32
N GLN A 155 4.03 -19.66 4.49
CA GLN A 155 2.74 -19.80 5.14
C GLN A 155 1.79 -20.73 4.38
N HIS A 156 0.78 -21.27 5.07
CA HIS A 156 -0.18 -22.22 4.50
C HIS A 156 0.50 -23.42 3.83
N ASN A 157 1.27 -24.16 4.63
CA ASN A 157 1.92 -25.42 4.24
C ASN A 157 1.75 -26.46 5.37
N ARG A 158 2.43 -27.61 5.26
CA ARG A 158 2.49 -28.67 6.28
C ARG A 158 3.89 -28.81 6.88
N ILE A 159 4.66 -27.72 6.92
CA ILE A 159 6.05 -27.72 7.41
C ILE A 159 6.04 -27.94 8.92
N SER A 160 6.92 -28.80 9.41
CA SER A 160 7.01 -29.25 10.79
C SER A 160 8.42 -29.09 11.37
N GLY A 161 8.59 -29.44 12.64
CA GLY A 161 9.88 -29.27 13.34
C GLY A 161 10.11 -27.85 13.84
N LYS A 162 11.34 -27.57 14.27
CA LYS A 162 11.71 -26.30 14.91
C LYS A 162 12.03 -25.22 13.88
N ILE A 163 11.82 -23.97 14.25
CA ILE A 163 12.37 -22.82 13.51
C ILE A 163 13.89 -22.81 13.71
N PRO A 164 14.71 -22.84 12.64
CA PRO A 164 16.18 -22.86 12.76
C PRO A 164 16.69 -21.54 13.32
N ALA A 165 17.67 -21.60 14.23
CA ALA A 165 18.24 -20.40 14.86
C ALA A 165 19.04 -19.56 13.85
N GLU A 166 19.54 -20.20 12.81
CA GLU A 166 20.27 -19.62 11.68
C GLU A 166 19.44 -18.60 10.91
N LEU A 167 18.11 -18.75 10.89
CA LEU A 167 17.20 -17.79 10.26
C LEU A 167 17.25 -16.43 10.96
N ALA A 168 17.35 -16.42 12.30
CA ALA A 168 17.48 -15.19 13.08
C ALA A 168 18.86 -14.52 12.94
N ALA A 169 19.86 -15.26 12.45
CA ALA A 169 21.23 -14.78 12.23
C ALA A 169 21.45 -14.18 10.83
N LEU A 170 20.41 -14.09 9.99
CA LEU A 170 20.49 -13.47 8.68
C LEU A 170 20.55 -11.95 8.80
N PRO A 171 21.53 -11.28 8.15
CA PRO A 171 21.80 -9.85 8.38
C PRO A 171 20.81 -8.91 7.67
N SER A 172 19.98 -9.43 6.78
CA SER A 172 19.10 -8.62 5.92
C SER A 172 17.64 -9.08 5.97
N ILE A 173 17.29 -10.04 6.83
CA ILE A 173 15.93 -10.59 6.89
C ILE A 173 14.99 -9.53 7.46
N THR A 174 13.95 -9.18 6.70
CA THR A 174 12.92 -8.20 7.10
C THR A 174 11.55 -8.85 7.25
N GLU A 175 11.29 -9.91 6.49
CA GLU A 175 10.00 -10.58 6.46
C GLU A 175 10.17 -12.09 6.59
N VAL A 176 9.52 -12.66 7.59
CA VAL A 176 9.40 -14.09 7.81
C VAL A 176 7.94 -14.40 8.12
N ASP A 177 7.27 -15.07 7.19
CA ASP A 177 5.92 -15.60 7.39
C ASP A 177 5.96 -17.13 7.30
N LEU A 178 5.76 -17.75 8.47
CA LEU A 178 5.70 -19.19 8.68
C LEU A 178 4.32 -19.59 9.22
N SER A 179 3.32 -18.71 9.13
CA SER A 179 1.99 -18.96 9.68
C SER A 179 1.30 -20.15 9.01
N TRP A 180 0.31 -20.74 9.69
CA TRP A 180 -0.45 -21.88 9.13
C TRP A 180 0.44 -23.04 8.69
N ASN A 181 1.19 -23.58 9.63
CA ASN A 181 2.09 -24.73 9.47
C ASN A 181 1.98 -25.65 10.71
N ALA A 182 2.81 -26.69 10.76
CA ALA A 182 2.92 -27.63 11.87
C ALA A 182 4.23 -27.46 12.68
N LEU A 183 4.82 -26.26 12.70
CA LEU A 183 6.08 -25.99 13.41
C LEU A 183 5.92 -26.16 14.91
N ASN A 184 6.94 -26.69 15.57
CA ASN A 184 6.95 -26.98 17.01
C ASN A 184 8.20 -26.44 17.71
N GLY A 185 8.26 -26.63 19.04
CA GLY A 185 9.35 -26.09 19.85
C GLY A 185 9.13 -24.60 20.14
N THR A 186 10.21 -23.84 20.28
CA THR A 186 10.19 -22.45 20.74
C THR A 186 10.70 -21.51 19.65
N VAL A 187 10.27 -20.26 19.65
CA VAL A 187 10.87 -19.22 18.79
C VAL A 187 12.35 -19.03 19.20
N PRO A 188 13.32 -19.12 18.27
CA PRO A 188 14.73 -18.93 18.59
C PRO A 188 15.00 -17.56 19.23
N PRO A 189 15.74 -17.49 20.35
CA PRO A 189 15.98 -16.24 21.08
C PRO A 189 16.75 -15.20 20.25
N GLY A 190 17.47 -15.63 19.20
CA GLY A 190 18.15 -14.72 18.27
C GLY A 190 17.22 -13.71 17.60
N PHE A 191 15.93 -14.03 17.42
CA PHE A 191 14.96 -13.11 16.84
C PHE A 191 14.70 -11.88 17.73
N ALA A 192 14.94 -11.96 19.05
CA ALA A 192 14.82 -10.82 19.95
C ALA A 192 15.89 -9.73 19.67
N ASN A 193 17.01 -10.11 19.07
CA ASN A 193 18.10 -9.21 18.70
C ASN A 193 18.10 -8.86 17.21
N CYS A 194 17.12 -9.34 16.44
CA CYS A 194 17.03 -9.06 15.00
C CYS A 194 16.44 -7.66 14.79
N THR A 195 17.28 -6.69 14.40
CA THR A 195 16.89 -5.29 14.21
C THR A 195 16.32 -4.99 12.83
N THR A 196 16.51 -5.90 11.88
CA THR A 196 16.04 -5.75 10.49
C THR A 196 14.63 -6.29 10.28
N LEU A 197 14.13 -7.13 11.19
CA LEU A 197 12.85 -7.82 11.05
C LEU A 197 11.67 -6.85 11.24
N GLU A 198 10.91 -6.63 10.17
CA GLU A 198 9.70 -5.80 10.14
C GLU A 198 8.45 -6.67 10.38
N THR A 199 8.41 -7.85 9.75
CA THR A 199 7.27 -8.78 9.80
C THR A 199 7.77 -10.16 10.24
N PHE A 200 7.21 -10.68 11.33
CA PHE A 200 7.45 -12.03 11.82
C PHE A 200 6.13 -12.68 12.22
N ASP A 201 5.60 -13.53 11.34
CA ASP A 201 4.37 -14.26 11.59
C ASP A 201 4.67 -15.76 11.74
N VAL A 202 4.32 -16.29 12.90
CA VAL A 202 4.41 -17.72 13.24
C VAL A 202 3.08 -18.23 13.81
N SER A 203 2.00 -17.48 13.60
CA SER A 203 0.65 -17.83 14.06
C SER A 203 0.18 -19.15 13.45
N PHE A 204 -0.80 -19.81 14.09
CA PHE A 204 -1.33 -21.09 13.60
C PHE A 204 -0.25 -22.17 13.39
N ASN A 205 0.56 -22.39 14.43
CA ASN A 205 1.57 -23.45 14.55
C ASN A 205 1.46 -24.16 15.92
N HIS A 206 2.32 -25.13 16.20
CA HIS A 206 2.42 -25.89 17.46
C HIS A 206 3.58 -25.42 18.37
N LEU A 207 3.87 -24.11 18.39
CA LEU A 207 4.96 -23.53 19.18
C LEU A 207 4.60 -23.47 20.68
N VAL A 208 5.61 -23.61 21.55
CA VAL A 208 5.52 -23.60 23.01
C VAL A 208 6.48 -22.58 23.61
N SER A 209 6.27 -22.21 24.88
CA SER A 209 7.14 -21.31 25.62
C SER A 209 8.40 -22.02 26.13
N PRO A 210 9.56 -21.34 26.24
CA PRO A 210 10.74 -21.91 26.90
C PRO A 210 10.43 -22.37 28.32
N SER A 211 10.81 -23.60 28.67
CA SER A 211 10.45 -24.28 29.93
C SER A 211 11.19 -23.78 31.19
N SER A 212 11.99 -22.70 31.12
CA SER A 212 12.79 -22.19 32.24
C SER A 212 12.24 -20.94 32.94
N TRP A 213 10.99 -20.53 32.69
CA TRP A 213 10.40 -19.40 33.40
C TRP A 213 9.65 -19.82 34.67
N SER A 214 10.36 -19.95 35.80
CA SER A 214 9.75 -19.92 37.13
C SER A 214 9.72 -18.48 37.66
N PRO A 215 8.57 -17.93 38.10
CA PRO A 215 8.51 -16.58 38.65
C PRO A 215 8.98 -16.61 40.11
N ALA A 216 10.30 -16.52 40.33
CA ALA A 216 10.86 -16.28 41.65
C ALA A 216 12.04 -15.30 41.52
N GLY A 217 11.78 -14.04 41.90
CA GLY A 217 12.74 -13.07 42.41
C GLY A 217 13.95 -12.74 41.54
N GLY A 218 13.91 -11.60 40.84
CA GLY A 218 15.14 -11.00 40.32
C GLY A 218 14.88 -9.91 39.28
N SER A 219 15.28 -8.70 39.60
CA SER A 219 15.28 -7.52 38.73
C SER A 219 15.98 -7.76 37.40
N GLY A 220 15.22 -7.73 36.31
CA GLY A 220 15.72 -7.70 34.93
C GLY A 220 14.62 -7.14 34.04
N ARG A 221 14.80 -5.89 33.60
CA ARG A 221 13.93 -5.23 32.61
C ARG A 221 14.12 -5.92 31.26
N HIS A 222 13.06 -5.98 30.46
CA HIS A 222 12.94 -6.66 29.16
C HIS A 222 12.77 -8.19 29.27
N THR A 223 11.52 -8.69 29.29
CA THR A 223 11.06 -10.02 28.79
C THR A 223 9.66 -10.38 29.33
N ALA A 224 8.63 -9.57 29.06
CA ALA A 224 7.25 -9.93 29.47
C ALA A 224 6.15 -9.61 28.45
N ALA A 225 6.49 -9.31 27.19
CA ALA A 225 5.51 -8.97 26.14
C ALA A 225 5.52 -9.98 24.98
N MET A 226 5.50 -11.28 25.27
CA MET A 226 5.42 -12.29 24.19
C MET A 226 4.50 -13.49 24.47
N TRP A 227 3.60 -13.44 25.45
CA TRP A 227 2.70 -14.57 25.77
C TRP A 227 1.31 -14.12 26.21
N VAL A 228 0.45 -13.76 25.26
CA VAL A 228 -1.02 -13.79 25.46
C VAL A 228 -1.68 -14.25 24.15
N ALA A 229 -1.70 -15.56 23.93
CA ALA A 229 -2.63 -16.22 23.00
C ALA A 229 -2.68 -17.73 23.28
N ALA A 230 -2.94 -18.15 24.52
CA ALA A 230 -3.19 -19.56 24.83
C ALA A 230 -3.92 -19.71 26.16
N THR A 231 -5.16 -19.23 26.26
CA THR A 231 -6.18 -19.72 27.21
C THR A 231 -7.50 -19.02 26.96
N THR A 232 -8.36 -19.60 26.12
CA THR A 232 -9.84 -19.58 26.24
C THR A 232 -10.47 -20.30 25.04
N VAL A 233 -10.39 -21.64 24.99
CA VAL A 233 -11.49 -22.46 24.44
C VAL A 233 -11.57 -23.73 25.29
N ALA A 234 -12.20 -23.61 26.44
CA ALA A 234 -12.84 -24.73 27.11
C ALA A 234 -13.99 -24.18 27.95
N PHE A 235 -15.17 -24.77 27.77
CA PHE A 235 -16.45 -24.53 28.45
C PHE A 235 -17.30 -23.36 27.95
N ALA A 236 -18.19 -23.68 27.00
CA ALA A 236 -19.58 -23.25 27.07
C ALA A 236 -20.47 -24.31 26.39
N GLY A 237 -20.91 -25.31 27.16
CA GLY A 237 -22.16 -26.01 26.89
C GLY A 237 -23.27 -25.34 27.71
N PRO A 238 -24.44 -25.01 27.14
CA PRO A 238 -25.55 -24.42 27.88
C PRO A 238 -26.43 -25.52 28.49
N GLY A 239 -26.84 -25.34 29.74
CA GLY A 239 -27.80 -26.24 30.38
C GLY A 239 -28.10 -25.88 31.82
N TRP A 240 -28.99 -24.92 32.03
CA TRP A 240 -29.70 -24.74 33.30
C TRP A 240 -30.60 -25.95 33.57
N TRP A 241 -30.58 -26.47 34.80
CA TRP A 241 -31.80 -26.85 35.53
C TRP A 241 -31.56 -26.96 37.05
N CYS A 242 -32.57 -26.42 37.75
CA CYS A 242 -32.93 -26.45 39.17
C CYS A 242 -32.15 -27.34 40.14
N SER A 243 -31.79 -26.76 41.30
CA SER A 243 -32.46 -27.02 42.60
C SER A 243 -31.74 -26.30 43.75
N ARG A 244 -32.51 -25.62 44.62
CA ARG A 244 -32.04 -25.16 45.95
C ARG A 244 -31.89 -26.38 46.88
N PRO A 245 -30.99 -26.33 47.87
CA PRO A 245 -31.49 -26.02 49.22
C PRO A 245 -30.63 -25.02 50.01
N ARG A 246 -31.27 -24.50 51.06
CA ARG A 246 -30.76 -23.59 52.09
C ARG A 246 -29.71 -24.26 52.98
N LEU A 247 -28.75 -23.48 53.48
CA LEU A 247 -28.18 -23.44 54.85
C LEU A 247 -27.16 -22.28 54.87
N ALA A 248 -27.49 -21.14 55.47
CA ALA A 248 -27.21 -20.78 56.87
C ALA A 248 -25.77 -20.32 57.11
N GLY A 249 -25.64 -19.03 57.49
CA GLY A 249 -24.57 -18.52 58.34
C GLY A 249 -23.23 -18.23 57.67
N CYS A 250 -22.98 -16.96 57.33
CA CYS A 250 -21.75 -16.25 57.69
C CYS A 250 -21.90 -14.77 57.33
N SER A 251 -22.20 -13.97 58.35
CA SER A 251 -22.05 -12.52 58.37
C SER A 251 -20.57 -12.13 58.24
N GLY A 252 -20.29 -11.11 57.42
CA GLY A 252 -19.03 -10.37 57.47
C GLY A 252 -18.07 -10.62 56.31
N GLY A 253 -18.36 -10.08 55.12
CA GLY A 253 -17.38 -10.08 54.02
C GLY A 253 -17.76 -9.28 52.78
N THR A 254 -19.05 -8.99 52.57
CA THR A 254 -19.55 -8.39 51.32
C THR A 254 -19.44 -6.87 51.25
N THR A 255 -19.41 -6.14 52.37
CA THR A 255 -19.26 -4.68 52.35
C THR A 255 -17.83 -4.22 52.07
N ALA A 256 -16.81 -4.97 52.51
CA ALA A 256 -15.40 -4.65 52.24
C ALA A 256 -14.99 -4.95 50.80
N ARG A 257 -15.52 -6.02 50.20
CA ARG A 257 -15.28 -6.37 48.79
C ARG A 257 -15.96 -5.39 47.82
N VAL A 258 -17.19 -4.97 48.12
CA VAL A 258 -17.88 -3.95 47.31
C VAL A 258 -17.23 -2.58 47.48
N ARG A 259 -16.81 -2.17 48.70
CA ARG A 259 -16.01 -0.94 48.87
C ARG A 259 -14.65 -1.00 48.18
N ARG A 260 -13.98 -2.16 48.16
CA ARG A 260 -12.72 -2.34 47.41
C ARG A 260 -12.93 -2.36 45.90
N LEU A 261 -14.04 -2.92 45.40
CA LEU A 261 -14.38 -2.88 43.98
C LEU A 261 -14.81 -1.48 43.54
N VAL A 262 -15.54 -0.74 44.38
CA VAL A 262 -15.90 0.67 44.12
C VAL A 262 -14.68 1.58 44.27
N ALA A 263 -13.79 1.33 45.23
CA ALA A 263 -12.52 2.07 45.36
C ALA A 263 -11.50 1.69 44.28
N ALA A 264 -11.45 0.44 43.83
CA ALA A 264 -10.64 0.00 42.70
C ALA A 264 -11.22 0.49 41.37
N ALA A 265 -12.54 0.57 41.22
CA ALA A 265 -13.18 1.21 40.07
C ALA A 265 -12.95 2.73 40.11
N SER A 266 -13.02 3.37 41.28
CA SER A 266 -12.74 4.80 41.46
C SER A 266 -11.24 5.14 41.33
N ALA A 267 -10.33 4.20 41.64
CA ALA A 267 -8.89 4.33 41.44
C ALA A 267 -8.48 4.00 40.00
N ALA A 268 -9.16 3.04 39.34
CA ALA A 268 -9.03 2.79 37.90
C ALA A 268 -9.57 3.97 37.08
N MET A 269 -10.58 4.69 37.60
CA MET A 269 -11.12 5.91 36.99
C MET A 269 -10.27 7.17 37.28
N GLN A 270 -9.26 7.08 38.14
CA GLN A 270 -8.28 8.15 38.41
C GLN A 270 -7.01 8.06 37.55
N HIS A 271 -6.86 7.00 36.75
CA HIS A 271 -5.81 6.88 35.74
C HIS A 271 -6.43 6.76 34.34
N ALA A 272 -7.21 7.78 33.96
CA ALA A 272 -7.49 8.01 32.55
C ALA A 272 -6.15 8.20 31.82
N PRO A 273 -5.96 7.60 30.62
CA PRO A 273 -4.73 7.77 29.88
C PRO A 273 -4.54 9.26 29.59
N THR A 274 -3.49 9.86 30.16
CA THR A 274 -3.21 11.28 29.98
C THR A 274 -2.87 11.52 28.51
N TRP A 275 -3.74 12.24 27.81
CA TRP A 275 -3.46 12.68 26.45
C TRP A 275 -2.29 13.66 26.46
N ARG A 276 -1.32 13.44 25.57
CA ARG A 276 -0.22 14.35 25.30
C ARG A 276 -0.40 14.92 23.90
N MET A 277 -0.26 16.23 23.75
CA MET A 277 -0.33 16.91 22.46
C MET A 277 1.01 17.54 22.10
N THR A 278 1.40 17.37 20.85
CA THR A 278 2.48 18.10 20.22
C THR A 278 1.86 18.97 19.14
N ALA A 279 1.97 20.29 19.29
CA ALA A 279 1.43 21.25 18.33
C ALA A 279 2.54 21.89 17.50
N PHE A 280 2.29 22.08 16.20
CA PHE A 280 3.23 22.74 15.27
C PHE A 280 2.98 24.26 15.16
N GLN A 281 1.97 24.74 15.89
CA GLN A 281 1.59 26.13 16.02
C GLN A 281 0.86 26.35 17.35
N LYS A 282 0.61 27.62 17.70
CA LYS A 282 -0.22 27.94 18.86
C LYS A 282 -1.67 27.53 18.59
N LEU A 283 -2.22 26.66 19.44
CA LEU A 283 -3.61 26.20 19.37
C LEU A 283 -4.47 26.88 20.43
N SER A 284 -5.75 27.08 20.12
CA SER A 284 -6.73 27.73 20.99
C SER A 284 -7.48 26.76 21.91
N PHE A 285 -7.12 25.48 21.87
CA PHE A 285 -7.83 24.36 22.49
C PHE A 285 -6.85 23.34 23.10
N THR A 286 -7.37 22.47 23.95
CA THR A 286 -6.62 21.45 24.71
C THR A 286 -6.83 20.04 24.18
N THR A 287 -6.03 19.08 24.66
CA THR A 287 -6.22 17.65 24.36
C THR A 287 -7.58 17.12 24.79
N ASP A 288 -8.10 17.61 25.90
CA ASP A 288 -9.37 17.17 26.46
C ASP A 288 -10.55 17.71 25.64
N ASP A 289 -10.39 18.88 25.01
CA ASP A 289 -11.35 19.40 24.03
C ASP A 289 -11.43 18.49 22.80
N VAL A 290 -10.27 18.07 22.29
CA VAL A 290 -10.19 17.16 21.14
C VAL A 290 -10.75 15.77 21.47
N ALA A 291 -10.37 15.19 22.61
CA ALA A 291 -10.80 13.85 23.00
C ALA A 291 -12.33 13.73 23.12
N ARG A 292 -12.98 14.73 23.73
CA ARG A 292 -14.45 14.79 23.86
C ARG A 292 -15.17 14.77 22.52
N CYS A 293 -14.58 15.32 21.46
CA CYS A 293 -15.18 15.32 20.13
C CYS A 293 -15.10 13.97 19.41
N VAL A 294 -14.26 13.04 19.88
CA VAL A 294 -13.93 11.77 19.19
C VAL A 294 -14.56 10.55 19.91
N GLU A 295 -15.22 10.76 21.05
CA GLU A 295 -15.86 9.71 21.85
C GLU A 295 -17.24 9.27 21.33
N GLY A 296 -17.82 9.96 20.34
CA GLY A 296 -19.12 9.65 19.72
C GLY A 296 -19.06 9.40 18.20
N SER A 297 -20.15 8.90 17.62
CA SER A 297 -20.29 8.65 16.16
C SER A 297 -20.76 9.87 15.37
N ASP A 298 -21.31 10.90 16.02
CA ASP A 298 -22.05 12.01 15.38
C ASP A 298 -21.18 12.99 14.59
N GLY A 299 -19.85 12.84 14.64
CA GLY A 299 -18.88 13.71 13.96
C GLY A 299 -18.09 13.05 12.84
N ILE A 300 -18.40 11.80 12.45
CA ILE A 300 -17.60 11.07 11.44
C ILE A 300 -17.83 11.69 10.06
N VAL A 301 -16.74 12.16 9.44
CA VAL A 301 -16.72 12.70 8.06
C VAL A 301 -16.38 11.61 7.06
N GLY A 302 -15.56 10.64 7.46
CA GLY A 302 -15.17 9.52 6.62
C GLY A 302 -14.33 8.49 7.36
N ALA A 303 -14.30 7.27 6.83
CA ALA A 303 -13.44 6.19 7.30
C ALA A 303 -12.66 5.63 6.11
N GLY A 304 -11.32 5.60 6.22
CA GLY A 304 -10.41 5.14 5.18
C GLY A 304 -9.40 4.14 5.74
N SER A 305 -8.54 3.58 4.88
CA SER A 305 -7.59 2.52 5.22
C SER A 305 -6.60 2.86 6.35
N SER A 306 -6.39 4.14 6.62
CA SER A 306 -5.47 4.65 7.65
C SER A 306 -6.17 5.09 8.94
N GLY A 307 -7.51 5.14 8.99
CA GLY A 307 -8.23 5.60 10.17
C GLY A 307 -9.61 6.21 9.91
N THR A 308 -10.19 6.77 10.97
CA THR A 308 -11.48 7.46 10.94
C THR A 308 -11.27 8.97 11.14
N VAL A 309 -11.87 9.79 10.29
CA VAL A 309 -11.78 11.25 10.34
C VAL A 309 -13.05 11.84 10.93
N TYR A 310 -12.87 12.70 11.93
CA TYR A 310 -13.93 13.37 12.66
C TYR A 310 -13.90 14.88 12.37
N ARG A 311 -15.06 15.50 12.20
CA ARG A 311 -15.23 16.95 12.24
C ARG A 311 -15.39 17.34 13.70
N ALA A 312 -14.46 18.13 14.23
CA ALA A 312 -14.47 18.58 15.61
C ALA A 312 -14.59 20.10 15.68
N GLN A 313 -15.58 20.59 16.42
CA GLN A 313 -15.72 22.01 16.71
C GLN A 313 -15.15 22.29 18.09
N MET A 314 -14.13 23.14 18.14
CA MET A 314 -13.43 23.53 19.35
C MET A 314 -14.23 24.57 20.15
N PRO A 315 -13.98 24.74 21.46
CA PRO A 315 -14.70 25.71 22.28
C PRO A 315 -14.60 27.16 21.79
N SER A 316 -13.52 27.50 21.09
CA SER A 316 -13.30 28.80 20.46
C SER A 316 -14.18 29.06 19.22
N GLY A 317 -14.92 28.05 18.74
CA GLY A 317 -15.67 28.08 17.49
C GLY A 317 -14.87 27.59 16.28
N GLU A 318 -13.56 27.39 16.42
CA GLU A 318 -12.69 26.83 15.38
C GLU A 318 -13.12 25.40 15.02
N VAL A 319 -13.16 25.07 13.72
CA VAL A 319 -13.50 23.72 13.24
C VAL A 319 -12.24 23.06 12.69
N ILE A 320 -11.94 21.86 13.16
CA ILE A 320 -10.77 21.07 12.76
C ILE A 320 -11.21 19.68 12.29
N ALA A 321 -10.35 19.03 11.51
CA ALA A 321 -10.47 17.61 11.17
C ALA A 321 -9.54 16.80 12.08
N VAL A 322 -10.07 15.76 12.71
CA VAL A 322 -9.31 14.88 13.62
C VAL A 322 -9.27 13.48 13.04
N LYS A 323 -8.10 13.03 12.60
CA LYS A 323 -7.91 11.67 12.07
C LYS A 323 -7.45 10.75 13.20
N LYS A 324 -8.32 9.84 13.62
CA LYS A 324 -8.01 8.75 14.55
C LYS A 324 -7.48 7.56 13.78
N LEU A 325 -6.22 7.23 13.99
CA LEU A 325 -5.58 6.15 13.25
C LEU A 325 -6.03 4.79 13.77
N TRP A 326 -6.21 3.83 12.86
CA TRP A 326 -6.49 2.44 13.22
C TRP A 326 -5.22 1.78 13.74
N ARG A 327 -5.33 0.94 14.79
CA ARG A 327 -4.16 0.27 15.39
C ARG A 327 -3.46 -0.62 14.35
N THR A 328 -2.20 -0.32 14.03
CA THR A 328 -1.31 -1.26 13.33
C THR A 328 0.04 -1.31 14.05
N ARG A 329 0.57 -2.52 14.25
CA ARG A 329 1.89 -2.73 14.86
C ARG A 329 2.92 -1.97 14.01
N THR A 330 3.73 -1.15 14.67
CA THR A 330 4.86 -0.37 14.13
C THR A 330 4.50 0.69 13.08
N ASP A 331 3.96 1.83 13.51
CA ASP A 331 3.58 2.89 12.58
C ASP A 331 4.77 3.75 12.11
N THR A 332 5.49 3.24 11.11
CA THR A 332 6.30 4.09 10.22
C THR A 332 5.44 5.12 9.49
N SER A 333 4.13 4.88 9.31
CA SER A 333 3.15 5.81 8.73
C SER A 333 2.86 7.01 9.63
N VAL A 334 2.68 6.81 10.93
CA VAL A 334 2.54 7.89 11.93
C VAL A 334 3.80 8.73 11.98
N VAL A 335 4.96 8.08 12.08
CA VAL A 335 6.25 8.77 12.13
C VAL A 335 6.49 9.54 10.84
N ALA A 336 6.23 8.94 9.67
CA ALA A 336 6.35 9.61 8.38
C ALA A 336 5.37 10.79 8.24
N GLU A 337 4.08 10.60 8.56
CA GLU A 337 3.05 11.64 8.45
C GLU A 337 3.35 12.80 9.42
N VAL A 338 3.79 12.53 10.65
CA VAL A 338 4.13 13.54 11.67
C VAL A 338 5.47 14.25 11.39
N GLU A 339 6.55 13.52 11.06
CA GLU A 339 7.87 14.10 10.79
C GLU A 339 7.87 14.93 9.49
N MET A 340 7.14 14.47 8.47
CA MET A 340 7.04 15.16 7.18
C MET A 340 6.09 16.35 7.27
N LEU A 341 4.83 16.15 7.67
CA LEU A 341 3.82 17.23 7.62
C LEU A 341 4.05 18.33 8.66
N GLY A 342 4.71 18.02 9.78
CA GLY A 342 5.04 19.05 10.78
C GLY A 342 5.87 20.22 10.21
N HIS A 343 6.57 19.99 9.10
CA HIS A 343 7.43 20.98 8.45
C HIS A 343 6.89 21.51 7.12
N LEU A 344 5.84 20.91 6.56
CA LEU A 344 5.27 21.34 5.28
C LEU A 344 4.36 22.55 5.46
N ARG A 345 4.63 23.61 4.70
CA ARG A 345 3.80 24.83 4.68
C ARG A 345 3.65 25.32 3.25
N HIS A 346 2.49 25.02 2.67
CA HIS A 346 2.14 25.47 1.33
C HIS A 346 0.63 25.64 1.22
N ARG A 347 0.17 26.63 0.43
CA ARG A 347 -1.26 26.97 0.32
C ARG A 347 -2.13 25.81 -0.21
N ASN A 348 -1.53 24.92 -1.01
CA ASN A 348 -2.18 23.77 -1.63
C ASN A 348 -1.84 22.43 -0.98
N ILE A 349 -1.34 22.44 0.27
CA ILE A 349 -1.10 21.24 1.06
C ILE A 349 -1.91 21.39 2.35
N VAL A 350 -2.62 20.34 2.78
CA VAL A 350 -3.37 20.37 4.04
C VAL A 350 -2.40 20.53 5.20
N ARG A 351 -2.67 21.53 6.05
CA ARG A 351 -1.82 21.84 7.20
C ARG A 351 -2.11 20.91 8.39
N LEU A 352 -1.07 20.24 8.88
CA LEU A 352 -1.09 19.54 10.17
C LEU A 352 -0.91 20.55 11.31
N LEU A 353 -1.92 20.67 12.18
CA LEU A 353 -1.94 21.57 13.33
C LEU A 353 -1.14 20.99 14.51
N GLY A 354 -1.21 19.67 14.67
CA GLY A 354 -0.57 18.91 15.74
C GLY A 354 -1.02 17.47 15.76
N TRP A 355 -0.59 16.72 16.79
CA TRP A 355 -1.05 15.37 17.05
C TRP A 355 -1.20 15.12 18.55
N CYS A 356 -2.11 14.23 18.91
CA CYS A 356 -2.36 13.81 20.28
C CYS A 356 -2.15 12.31 20.44
N THR A 357 -1.62 11.89 21.60
CA THR A 357 -1.53 10.47 21.95
C THR A 357 -1.95 10.22 23.39
N ASN A 358 -2.73 9.17 23.62
CA ASN A 358 -3.09 8.72 24.97
C ASN A 358 -2.26 7.47 25.28
N GLY A 359 -1.34 7.57 26.25
CA GLY A 359 -0.51 6.45 26.71
C GLY A 359 0.89 6.33 26.07
N GLY A 360 1.71 5.43 26.64
CA GLY A 360 3.01 5.03 26.10
C GLY A 360 3.06 3.52 25.88
N GLY A 361 3.45 3.08 24.68
CA GLY A 361 3.50 1.67 24.27
C GLY A 361 2.33 1.22 23.38
N GLU A 362 2.12 -0.09 23.28
CA GLU A 362 1.26 -0.78 22.28
C GLU A 362 -0.25 -0.49 22.36
N THR A 363 -0.73 0.23 23.37
CA THR A 363 -2.15 0.60 23.53
C THR A 363 -2.46 2.04 23.12
N ALA A 364 -1.43 2.79 22.70
CA ALA A 364 -1.54 4.21 22.44
C ALA A 364 -2.48 4.50 21.26
N THR A 365 -3.43 5.41 21.47
CA THR A 365 -4.27 5.94 20.39
C THR A 365 -3.66 7.23 19.89
N THR A 366 -3.38 7.33 18.60
CA THR A 366 -2.85 8.55 17.97
C THR A 366 -3.96 9.26 17.19
N LEU A 367 -4.08 10.56 17.45
CA LEU A 367 -4.95 11.48 16.71
C LEU A 367 -4.09 12.49 15.97
N LEU A 368 -4.32 12.66 14.67
CA LEU A 368 -3.71 13.73 13.88
C LEU A 368 -4.73 14.86 13.72
N LEU A 369 -4.30 16.11 13.93
CA LEU A 369 -5.15 17.28 13.93
C LEU A 369 -4.87 18.13 12.69
N TYR A 370 -5.86 18.29 11.83
CA TYR A 370 -5.78 19.01 10.57
C TYR A 370 -6.72 20.21 10.55
N GLU A 371 -6.42 21.20 9.72
CA GLU A 371 -7.42 22.17 9.31
C GLU A 371 -8.61 21.47 8.60
N TYR A 372 -9.82 21.94 8.86
CA TYR A 372 -11.02 21.35 8.28
C TYR A 372 -11.29 21.89 6.88
N MET A 373 -11.69 21.00 5.96
CA MET A 373 -12.02 21.29 4.57
C MET A 373 -13.54 21.15 4.37
N PRO A 374 -14.30 22.26 4.34
CA PRO A 374 -15.76 22.22 4.36
C PRO A 374 -16.39 21.69 3.07
N ASN A 375 -15.69 21.77 1.94
CA ASN A 375 -16.22 21.37 0.64
C ASN A 375 -15.86 19.92 0.27
N GLY A 376 -15.36 19.13 1.22
CA GLY A 376 -15.08 17.70 1.04
C GLY A 376 -13.91 17.44 0.10
N SER A 377 -13.93 16.27 -0.54
CA SER A 377 -12.90 15.86 -1.50
C SER A 377 -13.30 16.16 -2.95
N LEU A 378 -12.31 16.19 -3.84
CA LEU A 378 -12.53 16.31 -5.27
C LEU A 378 -13.29 15.09 -5.83
N ASP A 379 -13.15 13.89 -5.25
CA ASP A 379 -13.95 12.71 -5.65
C ASP A 379 -15.43 12.95 -5.38
N ASP A 380 -15.78 13.48 -4.20
CA ASP A 380 -17.17 13.80 -3.85
C ASP A 380 -17.76 14.83 -4.82
N LEU A 381 -16.96 15.82 -5.23
CA LEU A 381 -17.37 16.86 -6.15
C LEU A 381 -17.56 16.34 -7.59
N LEU A 382 -16.66 15.46 -8.05
CA LEU A 382 -16.66 14.93 -9.40
C LEU A 382 -17.59 13.73 -9.58
N HIS A 383 -17.88 12.98 -8.52
CA HIS A 383 -18.55 11.68 -8.63
C HIS A 383 -19.58 11.40 -7.53
N GLY A 384 -19.74 12.30 -6.56
CA GLY A 384 -20.78 12.19 -5.53
C GLY A 384 -22.18 12.33 -6.13
N GLY A 385 -23.09 11.43 -5.77
CA GLY A 385 -24.42 11.27 -6.40
C GLY A 385 -25.39 12.45 -6.30
N THR A 386 -25.01 13.57 -5.67
CA THR A 386 -25.71 14.85 -5.81
C THR A 386 -25.18 15.52 -7.09
N GLY A 387 -26.04 15.83 -8.07
CA GLY A 387 -25.69 16.32 -9.42
C GLY A 387 -24.87 17.62 -9.57
N ASN A 388 -23.86 17.85 -8.73
CA ASN A 388 -22.92 18.97 -8.68
C ASN A 388 -21.83 18.93 -9.76
N THR A 389 -21.65 17.81 -10.46
CA THR A 389 -20.69 17.72 -11.58
C THR A 389 -21.04 18.68 -12.73
N LYS A 390 -22.33 18.99 -12.87
CA LYS A 390 -22.85 20.02 -13.79
C LYS A 390 -22.60 21.46 -13.34
N LEU A 391 -22.19 21.69 -12.08
CA LEU A 391 -21.99 23.02 -11.50
C LEU A 391 -20.52 23.49 -11.52
N LEU A 392 -19.55 22.58 -11.67
CA LEU A 392 -18.15 22.98 -11.78
C LEU A 392 -17.76 23.33 -13.22
N GLY A 393 -17.82 24.62 -13.54
CA GLY A 393 -17.31 25.17 -14.79
C GLY A 393 -15.80 24.92 -14.97
N TRP A 394 -15.33 25.00 -16.22
CA TRP A 394 -13.93 24.77 -16.57
C TRP A 394 -12.96 25.63 -15.77
N ASP A 395 -13.30 26.92 -15.56
CA ASP A 395 -12.46 27.85 -14.80
C ASP A 395 -12.11 27.36 -13.38
N ALA A 396 -13.05 26.71 -12.70
CA ALA A 396 -12.83 26.13 -11.38
C ALA A 396 -12.00 24.85 -11.45
N ARG A 397 -12.27 23.97 -12.43
CA ARG A 397 -11.50 22.73 -12.64
C ARG A 397 -10.04 23.01 -12.98
N HIS A 398 -9.78 23.99 -13.84
CA HIS A 398 -8.44 24.44 -14.19
C HIS A 398 -7.72 25.04 -12.98
N ARG A 399 -8.41 25.85 -12.16
CA ARG A 399 -7.85 26.38 -10.91
C ARG A 399 -7.45 25.27 -9.94
N ILE A 400 -8.31 24.25 -9.79
CA ILE A 400 -8.01 23.05 -9.00
C ILE A 400 -6.78 22.33 -9.55
N ALA A 401 -6.71 22.10 -10.87
CA ALA A 401 -5.57 21.46 -11.52
C ALA A 401 -4.25 22.20 -11.24
N VAL A 402 -4.24 23.53 -11.38
CA VAL A 402 -3.07 24.37 -11.12
C VAL A 402 -2.67 24.32 -9.64
N GLY A 403 -3.63 24.43 -8.71
CA GLY A 403 -3.33 24.40 -7.28
C GLY A 403 -2.77 23.06 -6.82
N VAL A 404 -3.33 21.95 -7.31
CA VAL A 404 -2.78 20.61 -7.03
C VAL A 404 -1.36 20.49 -7.60
N ALA A 405 -1.13 20.92 -8.86
CA ALA A 405 0.20 20.88 -9.46
C ALA A 405 1.22 21.72 -8.67
N GLN A 406 0.83 22.88 -8.15
CA GLN A 406 1.68 23.71 -7.29
C GLN A 406 2.01 23.02 -5.97
N GLY A 407 1.03 22.37 -5.33
CA GLY A 407 1.23 21.58 -4.12
C GLY A 407 2.24 20.45 -4.33
N VAL A 408 2.08 19.66 -5.39
CA VAL A 408 3.00 18.55 -5.69
C VAL A 408 4.38 19.06 -6.13
N SER A 409 4.45 20.14 -6.91
CA SER A 409 5.72 20.79 -7.27
C SER A 409 6.51 21.22 -6.03
N TYR A 410 5.84 21.77 -5.01
CA TYR A 410 6.48 22.13 -3.74
C TYR A 410 7.09 20.90 -3.04
N LEU A 411 6.38 19.77 -3.02
CA LEU A 411 6.88 18.51 -2.45
C LEU A 411 8.13 18.00 -3.18
N HIS A 412 8.13 18.04 -4.52
CA HIS A 412 9.22 17.49 -5.34
C HIS A 412 10.46 18.38 -5.39
N HIS A 413 10.28 19.70 -5.39
CA HIS A 413 11.36 20.62 -5.78
C HIS A 413 11.80 21.58 -4.68
N ASP A 414 10.91 21.91 -3.73
CA ASP A 414 11.17 22.93 -2.73
C ASP A 414 11.40 22.32 -1.33
N CYS A 415 10.91 21.09 -1.10
CA CYS A 415 11.22 20.33 0.10
C CYS A 415 12.65 19.78 0.05
N ARG A 416 13.35 19.84 1.20
CA ARG A 416 14.67 19.23 1.38
C ARG A 416 14.64 18.26 2.56
N PRO A 417 14.59 16.96 2.30
CA PRO A 417 14.65 16.31 0.99
C PRO A 417 13.36 16.41 0.17
N PRO A 418 13.42 16.13 -1.15
CA PRO A 418 12.23 15.94 -1.96
C PRO A 418 11.31 14.87 -1.36
N VAL A 419 10.01 15.08 -1.50
CA VAL A 419 8.95 14.24 -0.95
C VAL A 419 8.11 13.68 -2.09
N ALA A 420 8.00 12.35 -2.19
CA ALA A 420 7.01 11.71 -3.06
C ALA A 420 5.73 11.40 -2.26
N HIS A 421 4.57 11.77 -2.80
CA HIS A 421 3.26 11.60 -2.18
C HIS A 421 2.77 10.15 -2.23
N ARG A 422 2.89 9.50 -3.38
CA ARG A 422 2.64 8.06 -3.65
C ARG A 422 1.19 7.58 -3.63
N ASP A 423 0.23 8.39 -3.21
CA ASP A 423 -1.20 8.08 -3.33
C ASP A 423 -2.03 9.29 -3.77
N LEU A 424 -1.61 9.96 -4.85
CA LEU A 424 -2.31 11.15 -5.37
C LEU A 424 -3.56 10.72 -6.16
N LYS A 425 -4.75 11.16 -5.70
CA LYS A 425 -6.06 10.82 -6.29
C LYS A 425 -7.12 11.85 -5.84
N PRO A 426 -8.29 11.96 -6.48
CA PRO A 426 -9.32 12.95 -6.13
C PRO A 426 -9.80 12.88 -4.68
N SER A 427 -9.88 11.69 -4.07
CA SER A 427 -10.28 11.58 -2.65
C SER A 427 -9.23 12.11 -1.66
N ASN A 428 -7.98 12.27 -2.11
CA ASN A 428 -6.88 12.87 -1.36
C ASN A 428 -6.63 14.34 -1.74
N ILE A 429 -7.52 14.95 -2.53
CA ILE A 429 -7.50 16.37 -2.85
C ILE A 429 -8.74 16.99 -2.20
N LEU A 430 -8.54 17.73 -1.11
CA LEU A 430 -9.61 18.37 -0.36
C LEU A 430 -9.81 19.82 -0.80
N LEU A 431 -11.02 20.35 -0.56
CA LEU A 431 -11.40 21.70 -0.97
C LEU A 431 -11.72 22.56 0.24
N ASP A 432 -11.04 23.70 0.34
CA ASP A 432 -11.33 24.67 1.39
C ASP A 432 -12.58 25.50 1.08
N ALA A 433 -12.91 26.45 1.95
CA ALA A 433 -14.11 27.28 1.84
C ALA A 433 -14.20 28.08 0.52
N ASP A 434 -13.06 28.41 -0.08
CA ASP A 434 -12.95 29.20 -1.31
C ASP A 434 -12.90 28.31 -2.57
N MET A 435 -13.10 26.99 -2.42
CA MET A 435 -12.94 25.98 -3.46
C MET A 435 -11.49 25.85 -3.96
N GLU A 436 -10.51 26.22 -3.13
CA GLU A 436 -9.10 26.03 -3.45
C GLU A 436 -8.65 24.61 -3.03
N PRO A 437 -7.83 23.94 -3.86
CA PRO A 437 -7.42 22.57 -3.61
C PRO A 437 -6.28 22.49 -2.59
N ARG A 438 -6.35 21.46 -1.75
CA ARG A 438 -5.29 21.07 -0.82
C ARG A 438 -5.03 19.58 -0.87
N VAL A 439 -3.79 19.20 -1.18
CA VAL A 439 -3.35 17.81 -1.20
C VAL A 439 -3.26 17.30 0.25
N ALA A 440 -3.83 16.13 0.49
CA ALA A 440 -4.01 15.50 1.80
C ALA A 440 -3.55 14.04 1.79
N ASP A 441 -3.51 13.43 2.98
CA ASP A 441 -3.23 12.00 3.23
C ASP A 441 -1.83 11.52 2.79
N PHE A 442 -0.83 11.89 3.60
CA PHE A 442 0.58 11.54 3.40
C PHE A 442 0.98 10.21 4.06
N GLY A 443 0.02 9.35 4.41
CA GLY A 443 0.26 8.12 5.19
C GLY A 443 1.22 7.12 4.53
N VAL A 444 1.50 7.28 3.23
CA VAL A 444 2.48 6.48 2.46
C VAL A 444 3.61 7.31 1.85
N ALA A 445 3.63 8.63 2.10
CA ALA A 445 4.60 9.56 1.54
C ALA A 445 6.02 9.27 2.04
N LYS A 446 7.02 9.55 1.21
CA LYS A 446 8.42 9.22 1.52
C LYS A 446 9.39 10.31 1.09
N ALA A 447 10.32 10.62 1.98
CA ALA A 447 11.49 11.44 1.68
C ALA A 447 12.48 10.70 0.77
N LEU A 448 12.89 11.31 -0.34
CA LEU A 448 13.75 10.70 -1.36
C LEU A 448 15.26 10.69 -1.00
N ARG A 449 15.64 10.69 0.30
CA ARG A 449 17.07 10.77 0.73
C ARG A 449 17.88 9.49 0.55
N VAL A 450 17.23 8.36 0.34
CA VAL A 450 17.89 7.07 0.33
C VAL A 450 17.32 6.27 -0.83
N ALA A 451 18.20 5.79 -1.72
CA ALA A 451 17.90 4.69 -2.64
C ALA A 451 17.66 3.41 -1.83
N ALA A 452 16.59 3.40 -1.03
CA ALA A 452 16.16 2.27 -0.23
C ALA A 452 15.14 1.49 -1.07
N PRO A 453 15.35 0.18 -1.29
CA PRO A 453 14.35 -0.65 -1.96
C PRO A 453 13.01 -0.60 -1.19
N MET A 454 11.90 -0.68 -1.92
CA MET A 454 10.55 -0.61 -1.33
C MET A 454 10.28 -1.76 -0.34
N SER A 455 9.55 -1.47 0.76
CA SER A 455 8.92 -2.47 1.63
C SER A 455 7.52 -2.91 1.14
N ALA A 456 6.83 -2.09 0.32
CA ALA A 456 5.54 -2.43 -0.32
C ALA A 456 5.19 -1.49 -1.50
N VAL A 457 4.40 -1.99 -2.47
CA VAL A 457 3.71 -1.16 -3.47
C VAL A 457 2.59 -0.40 -2.77
N ALA A 458 2.59 0.93 -2.87
CA ALA A 458 1.57 1.81 -2.30
C ALA A 458 0.91 2.64 -3.41
N GLY A 459 -0.39 2.89 -3.30
CA GLY A 459 -1.16 3.68 -4.26
C GLY A 459 -2.50 3.04 -4.60
N SER A 460 -3.41 3.84 -5.15
CA SER A 460 -4.78 3.39 -5.48
C SER A 460 -4.90 2.89 -6.91
N CYS A 461 -5.61 1.77 -7.10
CA CYS A 461 -5.85 1.18 -8.42
C CYS A 461 -6.43 2.21 -9.40
N GLY A 462 -5.88 2.28 -10.61
CA GLY A 462 -6.20 3.30 -11.63
C GLY A 462 -5.26 4.51 -11.63
N TYR A 463 -4.56 4.80 -10.53
CA TYR A 463 -3.62 5.92 -10.41
C TYR A 463 -2.15 5.50 -10.32
N ILE A 464 -1.88 4.21 -10.15
CA ILE A 464 -0.53 3.65 -10.04
C ILE A 464 0.16 3.70 -11.41
N ALA A 465 1.37 4.27 -11.43
CA ALA A 465 2.19 4.33 -12.64
C ALA A 465 2.64 2.92 -13.09
N PRO A 466 2.70 2.64 -14.41
CA PRO A 466 2.91 1.29 -14.94
C PRO A 466 4.27 0.68 -14.60
N GLU A 467 5.30 1.49 -14.35
CA GLU A 467 6.63 1.06 -13.91
C GLU A 467 6.70 0.80 -12.40
N TYR A 468 5.76 1.36 -11.63
CA TYR A 468 5.75 1.28 -10.17
C TYR A 468 5.49 -0.15 -9.67
N THR A 469 4.92 -0.99 -10.54
CA THR A 469 4.71 -2.43 -10.29
C THR A 469 5.96 -3.28 -10.56
N TYR A 470 6.98 -2.77 -11.28
CA TYR A 470 8.16 -3.53 -11.70
C TYR A 470 9.50 -2.94 -11.26
N THR A 471 9.53 -1.65 -10.91
CA THR A 471 10.72 -0.94 -10.45
C THR A 471 10.56 -0.60 -8.97
N LEU A 472 11.38 -1.19 -8.09
CA LEU A 472 11.38 -0.90 -6.65
C LEU A 472 12.05 0.46 -6.32
N GLN A 473 12.08 1.38 -7.29
CA GLN A 473 12.68 2.71 -7.18
C GLN A 473 11.55 3.71 -6.95
N VAL A 474 11.66 4.51 -5.89
CA VAL A 474 10.75 5.64 -5.67
C VAL A 474 11.31 6.82 -6.46
N ASP A 475 10.62 7.21 -7.52
CA ASP A 475 10.85 8.48 -8.20
C ASP A 475 9.62 9.39 -8.08
N GLU A 476 9.86 10.68 -8.21
CA GLU A 476 8.82 11.71 -8.27
C GLU A 476 7.89 11.55 -9.49
N LYS A 477 8.29 10.74 -10.48
CA LYS A 477 7.55 10.52 -11.73
C LYS A 477 6.31 9.66 -11.54
N SER A 478 6.25 8.85 -10.48
CA SER A 478 5.03 8.16 -10.06
C SER A 478 3.90 9.14 -9.73
N ASP A 479 4.18 10.19 -8.94
CA ASP A 479 3.21 11.25 -8.63
C ASP A 479 2.79 12.03 -9.88
N VAL A 480 3.72 12.27 -10.81
CA VAL A 480 3.42 12.93 -12.10
C VAL A 480 2.40 12.12 -12.90
N TYR A 481 2.54 10.79 -12.93
CA TYR A 481 1.56 9.91 -13.58
C TYR A 481 0.19 9.99 -12.91
N SER A 482 0.15 9.85 -11.57
CA SER A 482 -1.10 9.92 -10.81
C SER A 482 -1.80 11.28 -11.00
N PHE A 483 -1.04 12.38 -11.02
CA PHE A 483 -1.55 13.71 -11.34
C PHE A 483 -2.14 13.78 -12.77
N GLY A 484 -1.47 13.15 -13.73
CA GLY A 484 -1.98 13.04 -15.10
C GLY A 484 -3.33 12.33 -15.17
N VAL A 485 -3.56 11.29 -14.36
CA VAL A 485 -4.87 10.63 -14.24
C VAL A 485 -5.92 11.58 -13.64
N VAL A 486 -5.58 12.33 -12.59
CA VAL A 486 -6.46 13.37 -12.01
C VAL A 486 -6.86 14.42 -13.05
N LEU A 487 -5.94 14.85 -13.91
CA LEU A 487 -6.26 15.77 -15.02
C LEU A 487 -7.27 15.15 -15.99
N LEU A 488 -7.13 13.86 -16.31
CA LEU A 488 -8.08 13.17 -17.18
C LEU A 488 -9.47 13.09 -16.55
N GLU A 489 -9.59 12.86 -15.25
CA GLU A 489 -10.89 12.90 -14.57
C GLU A 489 -11.49 14.31 -14.54
N LEU A 490 -10.68 15.34 -14.30
CA LEU A 490 -11.13 16.74 -14.38
C LEU A 490 -11.65 17.09 -15.78
N LEU A 491 -11.03 16.57 -16.85
CA LEU A 491 -11.41 16.81 -18.25
C LEU A 491 -12.61 15.97 -18.72
N THR A 492 -12.73 14.74 -18.25
CA THR A 492 -13.73 13.79 -18.75
C THR A 492 -14.96 13.71 -17.85
N GLY A 493 -14.80 14.05 -16.56
CA GLY A 493 -15.80 13.76 -15.53
C GLY A 493 -16.02 12.27 -15.30
N ARG A 494 -15.14 11.40 -15.78
CA ARG A 494 -15.24 9.94 -15.68
C ARG A 494 -14.29 9.40 -14.63
N ARG A 495 -14.59 8.22 -14.09
CA ARG A 495 -13.71 7.52 -13.15
C ARG A 495 -12.53 6.87 -13.89
N PRO A 496 -11.39 6.61 -13.21
CA PRO A 496 -10.20 6.03 -13.83
C PRO A 496 -10.40 4.60 -14.34
N VAL A 497 -11.39 3.88 -13.80
CA VAL A 497 -11.78 2.53 -14.19
C VAL A 497 -13.30 2.49 -14.34
N GLU A 498 -13.78 2.26 -15.56
CA GLU A 498 -15.20 2.09 -15.89
C GLU A 498 -15.37 0.87 -16.80
N PRO A 499 -16.49 0.12 -16.71
CA PRO A 499 -16.74 -1.03 -17.58
C PRO A 499 -16.71 -0.69 -19.08
N GLU A 500 -17.10 0.54 -19.43
CA GLU A 500 -17.15 1.06 -20.81
C GLU A 500 -15.77 1.12 -21.49
N TYR A 501 -14.68 1.13 -20.71
CA TYR A 501 -13.33 1.15 -21.27
C TYR A 501 -12.91 -0.19 -21.86
N GLY A 502 -13.57 -1.28 -21.45
CA GLY A 502 -13.18 -2.67 -21.70
C GLY A 502 -12.40 -3.27 -20.53
N GLU A 503 -12.47 -4.60 -20.37
CA GLU A 503 -11.75 -5.32 -19.30
C GLU A 503 -10.25 -4.96 -19.30
N GLY A 504 -9.73 -4.57 -18.14
CA GLY A 504 -8.32 -4.22 -17.94
C GLY A 504 -7.87 -2.88 -18.55
N SER A 505 -8.78 -2.08 -19.13
CA SER A 505 -8.45 -0.78 -19.70
C SER A 505 -8.69 0.36 -18.71
N SER A 506 -7.73 1.28 -18.62
CA SER A 506 -7.84 2.50 -17.82
C SER A 506 -8.42 3.66 -18.63
N ILE A 507 -8.79 4.75 -17.93
CA ILE A 507 -9.10 6.04 -18.57
C ILE A 507 -7.97 6.50 -19.51
N VAL A 508 -6.70 6.23 -19.16
CA VAL A 508 -5.54 6.58 -19.99
C VAL A 508 -5.60 5.84 -21.34
N ASP A 509 -5.87 4.54 -21.32
CA ASP A 509 -5.96 3.72 -22.53
C ASP A 509 -7.18 4.07 -23.39
N TRP A 510 -8.29 4.42 -22.73
CA TRP A 510 -9.49 4.89 -23.41
C TRP A 510 -9.26 6.23 -24.12
N VAL A 511 -8.70 7.23 -23.44
CA VAL A 511 -8.37 8.54 -24.03
C VAL A 511 -7.38 8.39 -25.18
N ARG A 512 -6.30 7.61 -24.99
CA ARG A 512 -5.29 7.40 -26.06
C ARG A 512 -5.90 6.78 -27.31
N ARG A 513 -6.82 5.81 -27.18
CA ARG A 513 -7.54 5.23 -28.33
C ARG A 513 -8.42 6.25 -29.03
N LYS A 514 -9.18 7.05 -28.28
CA LYS A 514 -10.06 8.09 -28.83
C LYS A 514 -9.26 9.16 -29.59
N VAL A 515 -8.16 9.62 -29.03
CA VAL A 515 -7.25 10.58 -29.68
C VAL A 515 -6.60 9.99 -30.93
N ALA A 516 -6.13 8.73 -30.87
CA ALA A 516 -5.50 8.06 -32.02
C ALA A 516 -6.47 7.77 -33.18
N GLY A 517 -7.74 7.48 -32.88
CA GLY A 517 -8.75 7.13 -33.87
C GLY A 517 -9.47 8.33 -34.51
N GLY A 518 -9.38 9.53 -33.94
CA GLY A 518 -10.25 10.66 -34.31
C GLY A 518 -9.59 12.02 -34.54
N GLY A 519 -8.26 12.16 -34.42
CA GLY A 519 -7.60 13.47 -34.57
C GLY A 519 -8.21 14.54 -33.66
N GLU A 520 -8.50 15.73 -34.17
CA GLU A 520 -9.18 16.80 -33.40
C GLU A 520 -10.62 16.44 -32.99
N GLY A 521 -11.32 15.60 -33.76
CA GLY A 521 -12.66 15.11 -33.41
C GLY A 521 -12.62 14.16 -32.20
N GLY A 522 -11.59 13.31 -32.13
CA GLY A 522 -11.35 12.41 -31.01
C GLY A 522 -11.05 13.12 -29.69
N LEU A 523 -10.41 14.30 -29.73
CA LEU A 523 -10.24 15.14 -28.53
C LEU A 523 -11.56 15.70 -28.02
N ARG A 524 -12.47 16.08 -28.92
CA ARG A 524 -13.81 16.58 -28.55
C ARG A 524 -14.67 15.49 -27.91
N ASP A 525 -14.56 14.26 -28.40
CA ASP A 525 -15.31 13.11 -27.89
C ASP A 525 -14.85 12.65 -26.48
N VAL A 526 -13.64 13.05 -26.06
CA VAL A 526 -13.09 12.74 -24.73
C VAL A 526 -13.64 13.70 -23.67
N MET A 527 -13.88 14.96 -24.04
CA MET A 527 -14.40 15.98 -23.14
C MET A 527 -15.82 15.64 -22.69
N ALA A 528 -16.15 15.91 -21.43
CA ALA A 528 -17.48 15.60 -20.89
C ALA A 528 -18.60 16.17 -21.78
N ALA A 529 -19.63 15.37 -22.06
CA ALA A 529 -20.71 15.73 -22.99
C ALA A 529 -21.44 17.05 -22.66
N GLY A 530 -21.36 17.52 -21.41
CA GLY A 530 -21.92 18.80 -20.96
C GLY A 530 -21.12 20.04 -21.38
N TRP A 531 -20.02 19.91 -22.13
CA TRP A 531 -19.10 21.00 -22.46
C TRP A 531 -19.26 21.53 -23.90
N ALA A 532 -20.27 21.02 -24.61
CA ALA A 532 -20.68 21.51 -25.92
C ALA A 532 -21.07 23.00 -25.90
N ASP A 533 -21.39 23.59 -24.75
CA ASP A 533 -21.81 25.00 -24.62
C ASP A 533 -20.70 25.96 -24.17
N GLN A 534 -19.45 25.49 -23.99
CA GLN A 534 -18.33 26.37 -23.62
C GLN A 534 -17.82 27.22 -24.79
N THR A 535 -17.31 28.42 -24.48
CA THR A 535 -16.67 29.34 -25.44
C THR A 535 -15.49 28.67 -26.15
N GLY A 536 -15.17 29.09 -27.38
CA GLY A 536 -14.01 28.57 -28.14
C GLY A 536 -12.70 28.60 -27.35
N GLU A 537 -12.44 29.69 -26.62
CA GLU A 537 -11.24 29.85 -25.80
C GLU A 537 -11.11 28.76 -24.72
N ALA A 538 -12.15 28.54 -23.90
CA ALA A 538 -12.14 27.49 -22.88
C ALA A 538 -11.83 26.11 -23.46
N ARG A 539 -12.36 25.80 -24.66
CA ARG A 539 -12.08 24.52 -25.34
C ARG A 539 -10.60 24.36 -25.71
N ASP A 540 -9.95 25.42 -26.15
CA ASP A 540 -8.52 25.39 -26.47
C ASP A 540 -7.68 25.17 -25.20
N GLU A 541 -8.03 25.83 -24.09
CA GLU A 541 -7.41 25.60 -22.77
C GLU A 541 -7.54 24.13 -22.33
N MET A 542 -8.69 23.52 -22.58
CA MET A 542 -8.97 22.11 -22.24
C MET A 542 -8.18 21.15 -23.12
N VAL A 543 -8.04 21.45 -24.42
CA VAL A 543 -7.19 20.69 -25.35
C VAL A 543 -5.73 20.74 -24.92
N LEU A 544 -5.22 21.92 -24.55
CA LEU A 544 -3.86 22.06 -24.03
C LEU A 544 -3.68 21.28 -22.73
N THR A 545 -4.64 21.38 -21.81
CA THR A 545 -4.62 20.61 -20.55
C THR A 545 -4.66 19.11 -20.79
N LEU A 546 -5.41 18.63 -21.79
CA LEU A 546 -5.42 17.23 -22.19
C LEU A 546 -4.06 16.77 -22.72
N ARG A 547 -3.35 17.60 -23.48
CA ARG A 547 -1.99 17.30 -23.93
C ARG A 547 -1.03 17.18 -22.74
N VAL A 548 -1.13 18.07 -21.76
CA VAL A 548 -0.36 17.97 -20.50
C VAL A 548 -0.66 16.65 -19.78
N ALA A 549 -1.94 16.28 -19.65
CA ALA A 549 -2.34 15.02 -19.03
C ALA A 549 -1.75 13.79 -19.74
N LEU A 550 -1.70 13.80 -21.08
CA LEU A 550 -1.10 12.72 -21.89
C LEU A 550 0.43 12.64 -21.77
N LEU A 551 1.12 13.76 -21.58
CA LEU A 551 2.55 13.79 -21.27
C LEU A 551 2.82 13.22 -19.87
N CYS A 552 2.04 13.66 -18.88
CA CYS A 552 2.14 13.17 -17.50
C CYS A 552 1.90 11.67 -17.39
N THR A 553 0.98 11.13 -18.19
CA THR A 553 0.64 9.69 -18.23
C THR A 553 1.47 8.89 -19.26
N SER A 554 2.66 9.35 -19.66
CA SER A 554 3.53 8.53 -20.53
C SER A 554 3.91 7.21 -19.83
N ARG A 555 4.00 6.12 -20.61
CA ARG A 555 4.45 4.80 -20.13
C ARG A 555 5.93 4.84 -19.73
N SER A 556 6.70 5.76 -20.29
CA SER A 556 8.10 5.97 -19.97
C SER A 556 8.23 7.09 -18.92
N PRO A 557 8.76 6.82 -17.71
CA PRO A 557 8.94 7.85 -16.67
C PRO A 557 9.83 9.01 -17.11
N GLN A 558 10.83 8.73 -17.96
CA GLN A 558 11.77 9.74 -18.45
C GLN A 558 11.12 10.75 -19.40
N GLU A 559 10.01 10.39 -20.04
CA GLU A 559 9.25 11.28 -20.92
C GLU A 559 8.27 12.17 -20.17
N ARG A 560 8.00 11.87 -18.89
CA ARG A 560 7.08 12.68 -18.08
C ARG A 560 7.77 13.98 -17.68
N PRO A 561 7.10 15.13 -17.79
CA PRO A 561 7.64 16.42 -17.35
C PRO A 561 7.93 16.43 -15.83
N SER A 562 8.68 17.43 -15.34
CA SER A 562 8.72 17.71 -13.90
C SER A 562 7.42 18.41 -13.47
N MET A 563 7.05 18.33 -12.19
CA MET A 563 5.86 19.06 -11.72
C MET A 563 6.01 20.58 -11.85
N ARG A 564 7.24 21.11 -11.81
CA ARG A 564 7.50 22.52 -12.12
C ARG A 564 7.16 22.87 -13.58
N ASP A 565 7.51 22.00 -14.52
CA ASP A 565 7.16 22.19 -15.94
C ASP A 565 5.65 22.08 -16.14
N VAL A 566 5.00 21.11 -15.48
CA VAL A 566 3.54 20.93 -15.52
C VAL A 566 2.81 22.20 -15.04
N VAL A 567 3.27 22.84 -13.97
CA VAL A 567 2.71 24.11 -13.51
C VAL A 567 2.84 25.19 -14.58
N SER A 568 4.00 25.31 -15.25
CA SER A 568 4.19 26.29 -16.34
C SER A 568 3.23 26.01 -17.49
N MET A 569 3.16 24.76 -17.96
CA MET A 569 2.30 24.35 -19.07
C MET A 569 0.82 24.62 -18.77
N LEU A 570 0.35 24.32 -17.56
CA LEU A 570 -1.05 24.57 -17.17
C LEU A 570 -1.37 26.07 -17.05
N GLN A 571 -0.42 26.88 -16.58
CA GLN A 571 -0.60 28.33 -16.51
C GLN A 571 -0.59 28.98 -17.90
N GLU A 572 0.30 28.53 -18.78
CA GLU A 572 0.37 28.98 -20.18
C GLU A 572 -0.90 28.62 -20.94
N ALA A 573 -1.46 27.43 -20.69
CA ALA A 573 -2.70 26.99 -21.31
C ALA A 573 -3.89 27.95 -21.12
N LYS A 574 -3.86 28.83 -20.10
CA LYS A 574 -4.92 29.80 -19.78
C LYS A 574 -4.58 31.26 -20.11
N ARG A 575 -3.31 31.57 -20.43
CA ARG A 575 -2.84 32.97 -20.62
C ARG A 575 -3.34 33.63 -21.90
N ASP A 576 -3.92 32.88 -22.84
CA ASP A 576 -4.41 33.42 -24.12
C ASP A 576 -5.75 34.17 -24.03
N ARG A 577 -6.42 34.16 -22.87
CA ARG A 577 -7.67 34.90 -22.65
C ARG A 577 -7.38 36.39 -22.41
N LYS A 578 -7.44 37.23 -23.46
CA LYS A 578 -7.45 38.69 -23.28
C LYS A 578 -8.63 39.06 -22.35
N PRO A 579 -8.41 39.85 -21.28
CA PRO A 579 -9.52 40.31 -20.46
C PRO A 579 -10.48 41.08 -21.36
N ALA A 580 -11.75 40.64 -21.39
CA ALA A 580 -12.80 41.30 -22.15
C ALA A 580 -12.82 42.77 -21.72
N ALA A 581 -12.54 43.67 -22.66
CA ALA A 581 -12.65 45.10 -22.45
C ALA A 581 -14.08 45.38 -21.96
N ALA A 582 -14.21 45.90 -20.75
CA ALA A 582 -15.48 46.34 -20.19
C ALA A 582 -16.12 47.29 -21.21
N LYS A 583 -17.20 46.84 -21.87
CA LYS A 583 -18.05 47.71 -22.68
C LYS A 583 -18.63 48.74 -21.72
N LYS A 584 -18.05 49.94 -21.71
CA LYS A 584 -18.72 51.13 -21.18
C LYS A 584 -19.99 51.32 -22.00
N GLU A 585 -21.13 50.92 -21.44
CA GLU A 585 -22.42 51.40 -21.89
C GLU A 585 -22.46 52.92 -21.65
N THR A 586 -22.22 53.68 -22.71
CA THR A 586 -22.60 55.08 -22.75
C THR A 586 -24.12 55.13 -22.91
N HIS A 587 -24.84 55.25 -21.80
CA HIS A 587 -26.20 55.79 -21.83
C HIS A 587 -26.14 57.24 -22.33
N LYS A 588 -26.56 57.45 -23.57
CA LYS A 588 -27.07 58.76 -24.02
C LYS A 588 -28.53 58.82 -23.63
N THR A 589 -28.83 59.63 -22.63
CA THR A 589 -30.17 60.15 -22.34
C THR A 589 -30.64 61.01 -23.52
N ASN A 590 -31.84 60.71 -24.01
CA ASN A 590 -32.75 61.69 -24.61
C ASN A 590 -33.92 61.86 -23.65
#